data_AF-A0A2I0D0T4-F1
#
_entry.id   AF-A0A2I0D0T4-F1
#
_cell.length_a   1.000
_cell.length_b   1.000
_cell.length_c   1.000
_cell.angle_alpha   90.00
_cell.angle_beta   90.00
_cell.angle_gamma   90.00
#
_symmetry.space_group_name_H-M   'P 1'
#
loop_
_entity.id
_entity.type
_entity.pdbx_description
1 polymer ?
#
loop_
_entity_poly.entity_id
_entity_poly.type
_entity_poly.pdbx_seq_one_letter_code
_entity_poly.pdbx_strand_id
1 'polypeptide(L)'
;MSKTPAKKKDLPKKESPKKESRKKEPKKEAPREEEVRENDSREDPIEEGLKLIQSRPEGVLQSELWKELGVDSRKCSRIVKKLEESGLIERIEFKKEGLKTYLLKAKQMPVNPLHLLAGDELIPCIGCDLECVVEECHPLMDWMYQLAIVSHSED
;
A
#
# COMPACT_ATOMS: atom_id res chain seq x y z
N MET A 1 -51.84 -8.93 -48.38
CA MET A 1 -51.21 -8.88 -49.71
C MET A 1 -50.75 -7.46 -49.99
N SER A 2 -49.45 -7.34 -50.25
CA SER A 2 -48.85 -6.47 -51.28
C SER A 2 -48.64 -4.96 -51.06
N LYS A 3 -47.35 -4.66 -50.80
CA LYS A 3 -46.43 -3.76 -51.55
C LYS A 3 -46.38 -2.24 -51.21
N THR A 4 -45.42 -1.86 -50.33
CA THR A 4 -44.05 -1.28 -50.61
C THR A 4 -43.90 -0.24 -51.77
N PRO A 5 -42.89 0.67 -51.84
CA PRO A 5 -42.07 1.48 -50.88
C PRO A 5 -41.80 2.96 -51.35
N ALA A 6 -40.85 3.68 -50.70
CA ALA A 6 -39.77 4.35 -51.46
C ALA A 6 -39.75 5.90 -51.60
N LYS A 7 -39.04 6.66 -50.73
CA LYS A 7 -37.87 7.49 -51.15
C LYS A 7 -37.24 8.33 -50.04
N LYS A 8 -35.93 8.09 -49.84
CA LYS A 8 -34.95 8.99 -49.24
C LYS A 8 -34.71 10.20 -50.15
N LYS A 9 -34.37 11.35 -49.55
CA LYS A 9 -33.51 12.36 -50.20
C LYS A 9 -32.55 12.97 -49.17
N ASP A 10 -31.28 12.70 -49.43
CA ASP A 10 -30.08 13.26 -48.84
C ASP A 10 -29.91 14.75 -49.17
N LEU A 11 -29.28 15.51 -48.27
CA LEU A 11 -28.62 16.79 -48.54
C LEU A 11 -27.21 16.79 -47.89
N PRO A 12 -26.23 17.57 -48.40
CA PRO A 12 -24.86 17.10 -48.59
C PRO A 12 -23.82 17.70 -47.61
N LYS A 13 -22.61 17.14 -47.71
CA LYS A 13 -21.37 17.38 -46.94
C LYS A 13 -20.55 18.60 -47.40
N LYS A 14 -19.86 19.23 -46.41
CA LYS A 14 -18.55 19.96 -46.45
C LYS A 14 -18.54 21.28 -47.27
N GLU A 15 -17.80 22.35 -46.97
CA GLU A 15 -16.40 22.46 -46.55
C GLU A 15 -16.07 23.89 -46.02
N SER A 16 -14.97 24.00 -45.28
CA SER A 16 -14.41 25.17 -44.56
C SER A 16 -13.82 26.31 -45.41
N PRO A 17 -13.53 27.49 -44.81
CA PRO A 17 -12.40 28.33 -45.23
C PRO A 17 -11.27 28.37 -44.19
N LYS A 18 -10.02 28.26 -44.69
CA LYS A 18 -8.75 28.42 -43.94
C LYS A 18 -8.35 29.90 -43.84
N LYS A 19 -7.86 30.25 -42.64
CA LYS A 19 -6.70 31.10 -42.26
C LYS A 19 -6.44 32.41 -43.00
N GLU A 20 -6.37 33.49 -42.22
CA GLU A 20 -5.30 34.48 -42.38
C GLU A 20 -4.63 34.80 -41.03
N SER A 21 -3.31 34.84 -41.10
CA SER A 21 -2.33 34.83 -40.02
C SER A 21 -1.93 36.24 -39.61
N ARG A 22 -1.86 36.52 -38.31
CA ARG A 22 -1.05 37.63 -37.79
C ARG A 22 -0.05 37.14 -36.77
N LYS A 23 1.23 37.38 -37.08
CA LYS A 23 2.43 36.98 -36.35
C LYS A 23 2.51 37.65 -34.96
N LYS A 24 3.16 36.91 -34.07
CA LYS A 24 3.58 37.16 -32.68
C LYS A 24 4.24 38.53 -32.47
N GLU A 25 4.23 38.99 -31.20
CA GLU A 25 5.44 39.38 -30.45
C GLU A 25 5.15 39.45 -28.92
N PRO A 26 6.17 39.39 -28.04
CA PRO A 26 6.19 38.51 -26.88
C PRO A 26 5.96 39.24 -25.55
N LYS A 27 5.43 38.54 -24.54
CA LYS A 27 5.48 39.00 -23.15
C LYS A 27 5.95 37.88 -22.23
N LYS A 28 7.25 37.95 -21.93
CA LYS A 28 7.97 37.56 -20.72
C LYS A 28 7.26 36.53 -19.85
N GLU A 29 7.79 35.30 -19.90
CA GLU A 29 7.56 34.28 -18.88
C GLU A 29 8.03 34.82 -17.53
N ALA A 30 7.09 35.04 -16.62
CA ALA A 30 7.39 35.13 -15.20
C ALA A 30 7.80 33.73 -14.72
N PRO A 31 8.76 33.61 -13.78
CA PRO A 31 9.09 32.33 -13.18
C PRO A 31 7.82 31.75 -12.58
N ARG A 32 7.48 30.53 -13.02
CA ARG A 32 6.43 29.71 -12.41
C ARG A 32 6.93 29.40 -11.01
N GLU A 33 6.43 30.14 -10.02
CA GLU A 33 6.60 29.80 -8.62
C GLU A 33 6.12 28.36 -8.46
N GLU A 34 7.10 27.48 -8.31
CA GLU A 34 6.89 26.09 -7.98
C GLU A 34 6.39 26.11 -6.54
N GLU A 35 5.06 26.15 -6.39
CA GLU A 35 4.41 25.89 -5.12
C GLU A 35 4.84 24.49 -4.68
N VAL A 36 5.87 24.46 -3.84
CA VAL A 36 6.24 23.31 -3.03
C VAL A 36 4.99 22.99 -2.24
N ARG A 37 4.31 21.92 -2.65
CA ARG A 37 3.22 21.35 -1.88
C ARG A 37 3.83 20.91 -0.56
N GLU A 38 3.59 21.70 0.48
CA GLU A 38 3.88 21.30 1.85
C GLU A 38 3.28 19.91 2.05
N ASN A 39 4.14 18.94 2.35
CA ASN A 39 3.74 17.60 2.75
C ASN A 39 2.92 17.73 4.04
N ASP A 40 1.61 17.85 3.91
CA ASP A 40 0.64 17.65 4.99
C ASP A 40 0.85 16.21 5.49
N SER A 41 1.63 16.09 6.56
CA SER A 41 2.11 14.82 7.12
C SER A 41 1.01 14.10 7.90
N ARG A 42 -0.20 14.02 7.32
CA ARG A 42 -1.26 13.14 7.81
C ARG A 42 -1.04 11.79 7.16
N GLU A 43 -0.65 10.80 7.96
CA GLU A 43 -0.54 9.41 7.52
C GLU A 43 -1.82 9.00 6.77
N ASP A 44 -1.67 8.25 5.67
CA ASP A 44 -2.82 7.78 4.88
C ASP A 44 -3.71 6.90 5.79
N PRO A 45 -5.01 7.20 5.96
CA PRO A 45 -5.92 6.37 6.75
C PRO A 45 -5.94 4.89 6.35
N ILE A 46 -5.53 4.56 5.12
CA ILE A 46 -5.37 3.18 4.66
C ILE A 46 -4.16 2.52 5.33
N GLU A 47 -3.03 3.23 5.39
CA GLU A 47 -1.80 2.75 6.00
C GLU A 47 -1.98 2.60 7.52
N GLU A 48 -2.58 3.59 8.16
CA GLU A 48 -2.91 3.55 9.59
C GLU A 48 -3.86 2.37 9.91
N GLY A 49 -4.87 2.17 9.05
CA GLY A 49 -5.77 1.01 9.12
C GLY A 49 -5.04 -0.33 9.05
N LEU A 50 -4.06 -0.45 8.17
CA LEU A 50 -3.25 -1.67 8.06
C LEU A 50 -2.38 -1.87 9.30
N LYS A 51 -1.66 -0.83 9.74
CA LYS A 51 -0.81 -0.88 10.94
C LYS A 51 -1.60 -1.32 12.17
N LEU A 52 -2.82 -0.79 12.32
CA LEU A 52 -3.68 -1.14 13.43
C LEU A 52 -4.11 -2.61 13.39
N ILE A 53 -4.50 -3.13 12.22
CA ILE A 53 -4.83 -4.56 12.05
C ILE A 53 -3.60 -5.43 12.31
N GLN A 54 -2.42 -5.01 11.84
CA GLN A 54 -1.15 -5.70 12.07
C GLN A 54 -0.68 -5.67 13.52
N SER A 55 -1.12 -4.71 14.33
CA SER A 55 -0.78 -4.67 15.76
C SER A 55 -1.46 -5.77 16.59
N ARG A 56 -2.48 -6.44 16.03
CA ARG A 56 -3.30 -7.46 16.70
C ARG A 56 -3.29 -8.77 15.91
N PRO A 57 -2.37 -9.71 16.20
CA PRO A 57 -2.25 -10.98 15.49
C PRO A 57 -3.54 -11.83 15.48
N GLU A 58 -4.38 -11.70 16.52
CA GLU A 58 -5.68 -12.36 16.65
C GLU A 58 -6.75 -11.79 15.71
N GLY A 59 -6.52 -10.59 15.17
CA GLY A 59 -7.42 -9.85 14.28
C GLY A 59 -8.24 -8.78 15.00
N VAL A 60 -8.86 -7.90 14.20
CA VAL A 60 -9.66 -6.75 14.67
C VAL A 60 -11.07 -6.83 14.13
N LEU A 61 -12.08 -6.63 14.98
CA LEU A 61 -13.45 -6.56 14.47
C LEU A 61 -13.65 -5.24 13.71
N GLN A 62 -14.26 -5.31 12.52
CA GLN A 62 -14.53 -4.11 11.72
C GLN A 62 -15.44 -3.11 12.47
N SER A 63 -16.30 -3.61 13.38
CA SER A 63 -17.15 -2.81 14.26
C SER A 63 -16.39 -2.05 15.36
N GLU A 64 -15.12 -2.38 15.58
CA GLU A 64 -14.22 -1.73 16.54
C GLU A 64 -13.21 -0.84 15.81
N LEU A 65 -12.69 -1.31 14.66
CA LEU A 65 -11.66 -0.64 13.87
C LEU A 65 -11.96 0.84 13.58
N TRP A 66 -13.20 1.18 13.24
CA TRP A 66 -13.56 2.58 12.91
C TRP A 66 -13.42 3.52 14.11
N LYS A 67 -13.67 3.04 15.33
CA LYS A 67 -13.54 3.83 16.56
C LYS A 67 -12.08 4.14 16.83
N GLU A 68 -11.23 3.15 16.64
CA GLU A 68 -9.80 3.25 16.86
C GLU A 68 -9.11 4.12 15.81
N LEU A 69 -9.54 4.02 14.54
CA LEU A 69 -9.08 4.90 13.46
C LEU A 69 -9.67 6.32 13.52
N GLY A 70 -10.62 6.59 14.43
CA GLY A 70 -11.29 7.89 14.51
C GLY A 70 -12.04 8.29 13.23
N VAL A 71 -12.52 7.31 12.45
CA VAL A 71 -13.25 7.54 11.19
C VAL A 71 -14.70 7.07 11.28
N ASP A 72 -15.55 7.57 10.38
CA ASP A 72 -16.89 7.04 10.26
C ASP A 72 -16.91 5.60 9.69
N SER A 73 -17.99 4.86 9.96
CA SER A 73 -18.14 3.46 9.53
C SER A 73 -18.14 3.26 8.01
N ARG A 74 -18.60 4.25 7.22
CA ARG A 74 -18.56 4.18 5.75
C ARG A 74 -17.13 4.35 5.25
N LYS A 75 -16.36 5.27 5.82
CA LYS A 75 -14.94 5.45 5.51
C LYS A 75 -14.12 4.24 5.91
N CYS A 76 -14.34 3.68 7.10
CA CYS A 76 -13.73 2.42 7.54
C CYS A 76 -14.03 1.28 6.56
N SER A 77 -15.30 1.08 6.18
CA SER A 77 -15.66 0.03 5.21
C SER A 77 -14.92 0.18 3.86
N ARG A 78 -14.73 1.40 3.38
CA ARG A 78 -13.94 1.68 2.16
C ARG A 78 -12.46 1.36 2.34
N ILE A 79 -11.86 1.72 3.47
CA ILE A 79 -10.46 1.41 3.80
C ILE A 79 -10.26 -0.10 3.81
N VAL A 80 -11.08 -0.81 4.58
CA VAL A 80 -10.99 -2.27 4.69
C VAL A 80 -11.19 -2.93 3.32
N LYS A 81 -12.10 -2.42 2.48
CA LYS A 81 -12.31 -2.97 1.13
C LYS A 81 -11.06 -2.80 0.26
N LYS A 82 -10.42 -1.63 0.29
CA LYS A 82 -9.16 -1.40 -0.44
C LYS A 82 -8.04 -2.32 0.06
N LEU A 83 -7.91 -2.50 1.38
CA LEU A 83 -6.92 -3.40 1.97
C LEU A 83 -7.15 -4.86 1.56
N GLU A 84 -8.40 -5.29 1.52
CA GLU A 84 -8.80 -6.64 1.08
C GLU A 84 -8.53 -6.83 -0.42
N GLU A 85 -8.91 -5.87 -1.27
CA GLU A 85 -8.65 -5.89 -2.72
C GLU A 85 -7.15 -5.87 -3.03
N SER A 86 -6.35 -5.20 -2.20
CA SER A 86 -4.88 -5.21 -2.30
C SER A 86 -4.25 -6.48 -1.73
N GLY A 87 -5.05 -7.38 -1.16
CA GLY A 87 -4.59 -8.66 -0.61
C GLY A 87 -3.81 -8.53 0.71
N LEU A 88 -3.85 -7.38 1.38
CA LEU A 88 -3.09 -7.13 2.62
C LEU A 88 -3.79 -7.71 3.85
N ILE A 89 -5.11 -7.86 3.79
CA ILE A 89 -5.93 -8.42 4.85
C ILE A 89 -6.89 -9.50 4.32
N GLU A 90 -7.42 -10.29 5.24
CA GLU A 90 -8.55 -11.19 5.01
C GLU A 90 -9.75 -10.78 5.90
N ARG A 91 -10.96 -11.05 5.39
CA ARG A 91 -12.21 -10.86 6.14
C ARG A 91 -12.82 -12.22 6.46
N ILE A 92 -13.04 -12.46 7.74
CA ILE A 92 -13.68 -13.68 8.24
C ILE A 92 -15.04 -13.29 8.81
N GLU A 93 -16.12 -13.98 8.41
CA GLU A 93 -17.44 -13.75 9.01
C GLU A 93 -17.40 -13.99 10.52
N PHE A 94 -17.85 -12.99 11.29
CA PHE A 94 -17.92 -13.08 12.74
C PHE A 94 -19.33 -12.76 13.23
N LYS A 95 -19.91 -13.66 14.03
CA LYS A 95 -21.25 -13.50 14.60
C LYS A 95 -21.14 -13.68 16.11
N LYS A 96 -21.40 -12.62 16.86
CA LYS A 96 -21.49 -12.67 18.32
C LYS A 96 -22.67 -11.83 18.79
N GLU A 97 -23.49 -12.40 19.66
CA GLU A 97 -24.62 -11.72 20.31
C GLU A 97 -25.60 -11.03 19.33
N GLY A 98 -25.82 -11.64 18.16
CA GLY A 98 -26.73 -11.11 17.13
C GLY A 98 -26.13 -10.04 16.22
N LEU A 99 -24.90 -9.58 16.48
CA LEU A 99 -24.15 -8.69 15.59
C LEU A 99 -23.44 -9.53 14.51
N LYS A 100 -23.77 -9.27 13.24
CA LYS A 100 -23.02 -9.76 12.08
C LYS A 100 -21.96 -8.74 11.72
N THR A 101 -20.69 -9.11 11.86
CA THR A 101 -19.54 -8.27 11.52
C THR A 101 -18.45 -9.13 10.88
N TYR A 102 -17.29 -8.53 10.61
CA TYR A 102 -16.12 -9.22 10.08
C TYR A 102 -14.96 -9.10 11.07
N LEU A 103 -14.27 -10.21 11.28
CA LEU A 103 -12.94 -10.23 11.87
C LEU A 103 -11.92 -9.98 10.74
N LEU A 104 -11.11 -8.96 10.90
CA LEU A 104 -10.08 -8.54 9.95
C LEU A 104 -8.74 -9.07 10.43
N LYS A 105 -8.05 -9.86 9.60
CA LYS A 105 -6.70 -10.33 9.90
C LYS A 105 -5.72 -9.87 8.85
N ALA A 106 -4.54 -9.45 9.26
CA ALA A 106 -3.46 -9.17 8.33
C ALA A 106 -2.97 -10.47 7.70
N LYS A 107 -2.75 -10.48 6.38
CA LYS A 107 -2.14 -11.63 5.71
C LYS A 107 -0.64 -11.73 5.97
N GLN A 108 0.00 -10.60 6.22
CA GLN A 108 1.41 -10.52 6.59
C GLN A 108 1.57 -9.61 7.79
N MET A 109 2.28 -10.12 8.78
CA MET A 109 2.68 -9.35 9.95
C MET A 109 3.96 -8.59 9.65
N PRO A 110 4.15 -7.40 10.23
CA PRO A 110 5.42 -6.70 10.13
C PRO A 110 6.52 -7.58 10.71
N VAL A 111 7.68 -7.61 10.03
CA VAL A 111 8.87 -8.30 10.54
C VAL A 111 9.33 -7.58 11.79
N ASN A 112 9.52 -8.31 12.89
CA ASN A 112 10.14 -7.76 14.08
C ASN A 112 11.65 -7.56 13.81
N PRO A 113 12.19 -6.33 13.82
CA PRO A 113 13.61 -6.10 13.56
C PRO A 113 14.53 -6.83 14.55
N LEU A 114 14.04 -7.13 15.76
CA LEU A 114 14.79 -7.91 16.75
C LEU A 114 15.13 -9.33 16.28
N HIS A 115 14.39 -9.89 15.31
CA HIS A 115 14.71 -11.19 14.73
C HIS A 115 15.98 -11.16 13.86
N LEU A 116 16.50 -9.97 13.54
CA LEU A 116 17.76 -9.79 12.82
C LEU A 116 18.98 -9.72 13.76
N LEU A 117 18.74 -9.77 15.08
CA LEU A 117 19.76 -9.68 16.12
C LEU A 117 19.90 -11.03 16.84
N ALA A 118 21.08 -11.31 17.36
CA ALA A 118 21.25 -12.23 18.49
C ALA A 118 21.84 -11.44 19.67
N GLY A 119 21.07 -11.29 20.75
CA GLY A 119 21.41 -10.34 21.80
C GLY A 119 21.34 -8.91 21.28
N ASP A 120 22.44 -8.17 21.40
CA ASP A 120 22.63 -6.79 20.92
C ASP A 120 23.40 -6.72 19.59
N GLU A 121 23.80 -7.85 19.02
CA GLU A 121 24.59 -7.91 17.79
C GLU A 121 23.73 -8.28 16.56
N LEU A 122 23.99 -7.61 15.44
CA LEU A 122 23.34 -7.90 14.15
C LEU A 122 23.93 -9.17 13.54
N ILE A 123 23.06 -10.04 13.01
CA ILE A 123 23.48 -11.28 12.35
C ILE A 123 24.42 -10.92 11.17
N PRO A 124 25.69 -11.38 11.16
CA PRO A 124 26.70 -10.94 10.19
C PRO A 124 26.35 -11.17 8.72
N CYS A 125 25.57 -12.21 8.44
CA CYS A 125 25.17 -12.58 7.08
C CYS A 125 24.23 -11.54 6.44
N ILE A 126 23.48 -10.75 7.22
CA ILE A 126 22.51 -9.77 6.70
C ILE A 126 23.18 -8.69 5.84
N GLY A 127 24.43 -8.35 6.14
CA GLY A 127 25.17 -7.28 5.48
C GLY A 127 26.51 -7.73 4.90
N CYS A 128 26.71 -9.02 4.63
CA CYS A 128 27.95 -9.48 4.04
C CYS A 128 27.95 -9.33 2.52
N ASP A 129 29.08 -8.94 1.94
CA ASP A 129 29.25 -8.77 0.49
C ASP A 129 29.67 -10.06 -0.22
N LEU A 130 29.47 -11.22 0.42
CA LEU A 130 30.01 -12.51 -0.02
C LEU A 130 29.04 -13.32 -0.91
N GLU A 131 27.86 -12.78 -1.24
CA GLU A 131 26.78 -13.47 -1.98
C GLU A 131 26.53 -14.91 -1.47
N CYS A 132 26.66 -15.11 -0.16
CA CYS A 132 26.60 -16.44 0.43
C CYS A 132 25.15 -16.93 0.63
N VAL A 133 24.99 -18.25 0.67
CA VAL A 133 23.80 -18.89 1.24
C VAL A 133 23.93 -18.89 2.76
N VAL A 134 22.88 -18.52 3.49
CA VAL A 134 22.89 -18.38 4.96
C VAL A 134 23.44 -19.63 5.65
N GLU A 135 23.05 -20.82 5.19
CA GLU A 135 23.46 -22.12 5.75
C GLU A 135 24.97 -22.41 5.60
N GLU A 136 25.66 -21.73 4.67
CA GLU A 136 27.08 -21.96 4.35
C GLU A 136 27.94 -20.70 4.61
N CYS A 137 27.37 -19.68 5.23
CA CYS A 137 28.05 -18.39 5.45
C CYS A 137 29.14 -18.52 6.52
N HIS A 138 30.42 -18.43 6.11
CA HIS A 138 31.55 -18.53 7.02
C HIS A 138 31.53 -17.47 8.14
N PRO A 139 31.33 -16.17 7.85
CA PRO A 139 31.21 -15.15 8.90
C PRO A 139 30.09 -15.44 9.92
N LEU A 140 28.97 -16.01 9.47
CA LEU A 140 27.89 -16.40 10.36
C LEU A 140 28.28 -17.57 11.24
N MET A 141 28.90 -18.62 10.67
CA MET A 141 29.36 -19.77 11.43
C MET A 141 30.41 -19.38 12.48
N ASP A 142 31.41 -18.59 12.10
CA ASP A 142 32.46 -18.12 13.01
C ASP A 142 31.86 -17.33 14.18
N TRP A 143 30.91 -16.45 13.88
CA TRP A 143 30.19 -15.69 14.90
C TRP A 143 29.34 -16.59 15.82
N MET A 144 28.62 -17.57 15.26
CA MET A 144 27.89 -18.56 16.07
C MET A 144 28.83 -19.32 17.03
N TYR A 145 30.03 -19.69 16.58
CA TYR A 145 31.04 -20.31 17.44
C TYR A 145 31.53 -19.35 18.52
N GLN A 146 31.76 -18.07 18.20
CA GLN A 146 32.14 -17.07 19.20
C GLN A 146 31.09 -16.91 20.28
N LEU A 147 29.81 -16.79 19.91
CA LEU A 147 28.70 -16.71 20.87
C LEU A 147 28.66 -17.94 21.80
N ALA A 148 28.84 -19.14 21.24
CA ALA A 148 28.89 -20.37 22.04
C ALA A 148 30.06 -20.38 23.02
N ILE A 149 31.25 -19.92 22.61
CA ILE A 149 32.45 -19.89 23.46
C ILE A 149 32.30 -18.84 24.57
N VAL A 150 31.85 -17.63 24.24
CA VAL A 150 31.70 -16.52 25.20
C VAL A 150 30.64 -16.85 26.26
N SER A 151 29.53 -17.48 25.87
CA SER A 151 28.45 -17.89 26.78
C SER A 151 28.83 -18.95 27.84
N HIS A 152 30.01 -19.56 27.73
CA HIS A 152 30.53 -20.57 28.67
C HIS A 152 31.72 -20.08 29.51
N SER A 153 32.02 -18.77 29.49
CA SER A 153 33.18 -18.20 30.19
C SER A 153 32.82 -17.36 31.43
N GLU A 154 31.53 -17.27 31.77
CA GLU A 154 31.02 -16.53 32.94
C GLU A 154 30.56 -17.42 34.11
N ASP A 155 30.89 -18.72 34.09
CA ASP A 155 30.73 -19.65 35.23
C ASP A 155 32.00 -19.79 36.08
#